data_AF-A0A1I8GJI9-F1
#
_entry.id   AF-A0A1I8GJI9-F1
#
_cell.length_a   1.000
_cell.length_b   1.000
_cell.length_c   1.000
_cell.angle_alpha   90.00
_cell.angle_beta   90.00
_cell.angle_gamma   90.00
#
_symmetry.space_group_name_H-M   'P 1'
#
loop_
_entity.id
_entity.type
_entity.pdbx_description
1 polymer ?
#
loop_
_entity_poly.entity_id
_entity_poly.type
_entity_poly.pdbx_seq_one_letter_code
_entity_poly.pdbx_strand_id
1 'polypeptide(L)'
;MQERKRTILIGVAGGSSSGKTSVCEQIMKQISEVESQQNRVDVISMSSFYRELTSEEQLKAREGLFDFDHPDAFDFAQLHQTLSDVRSGKTVSVPLYNKAANQQDPAKQKDLALVDVLLVEGILLFYCSKVRDLLDVKLFVDCDSDTRLARRVRTDLNQGRDLETVLQSYTRFVKPAFEEFCQPTKKYADLILPRGADNSVAVDIMALHVRDCVQGAGASGQPGGLGGGGQPGRRQRSLQRHLSESTNKLQAARPH
;
A
#
# COMPACT_ATOMS: atom_id res chain seq x y z
N MET A 1 22.57 15.92 18.43
CA MET A 1 21.84 14.80 17.81
C MET A 1 20.99 15.39 16.70
N GLN A 2 21.17 14.96 15.45
CA GLN A 2 20.27 15.38 14.34
C GLN A 2 18.89 14.78 14.62
N GLU A 3 17.86 15.62 14.74
CA GLU A 3 16.45 15.16 14.74
C GLU A 3 16.19 14.45 13.41
N ARG A 4 15.94 13.15 13.49
CA ARG A 4 15.69 12.34 12.32
C ARG A 4 14.24 12.52 11.90
N LYS A 5 14.02 12.74 10.60
CA LYS A 5 12.68 12.94 10.05
C LYS A 5 11.89 11.63 10.16
N ARG A 6 10.64 11.75 10.60
CA ARG A 6 9.68 10.65 10.77
C ARG A 6 9.38 9.98 9.42
N THR A 7 9.33 8.64 9.41
CA THR A 7 8.86 7.84 8.26
C THR A 7 7.42 8.16 7.92
N ILE A 8 7.14 8.36 6.63
CA ILE A 8 5.80 8.61 6.08
C ILE A 8 5.15 7.26 5.77
N LEU A 9 3.94 7.04 6.29
CA LEU A 9 3.18 5.81 6.12
C LEU A 9 2.06 6.03 5.10
N ILE A 10 2.13 5.39 3.95
CA ILE A 10 1.08 5.48 2.93
C ILE A 10 0.30 4.17 2.93
N GLY A 11 -0.97 4.23 3.33
CA GLY A 11 -1.86 3.08 3.31
C GLY A 11 -2.61 2.96 1.99
N VAL A 12 -2.63 1.74 1.43
CA VAL A 12 -3.32 1.38 0.20
C VAL A 12 -4.35 0.29 0.49
N ALA A 13 -5.62 0.69 0.63
CA ALA A 13 -6.73 -0.21 0.90
C ALA A 13 -7.60 -0.49 -0.34
N GLY A 14 -8.54 -1.42 -0.22
CA GLY A 14 -9.44 -1.83 -1.30
C GLY A 14 -9.69 -3.33 -1.34
N GLY A 15 -10.76 -3.74 -2.02
CA GLY A 15 -11.19 -5.15 -2.06
C GLY A 15 -10.14 -6.10 -2.61
N SER A 16 -10.25 -7.39 -2.30
CA SER A 16 -9.41 -8.43 -2.91
C SER A 16 -9.44 -8.32 -4.45
N SER A 17 -8.29 -8.48 -5.09
CA SER A 17 -8.10 -8.31 -6.55
C SER A 17 -8.43 -6.94 -7.15
N SER A 18 -8.52 -5.87 -6.33
CA SER A 18 -8.72 -4.49 -6.85
C SER A 18 -7.50 -3.90 -7.54
N GLY A 19 -6.30 -4.43 -7.27
CA GLY A 19 -5.03 -3.95 -7.83
C GLY A 19 -4.14 -3.18 -6.85
N LYS A 20 -4.42 -3.20 -5.53
CA LYS A 20 -3.57 -2.58 -4.49
C LYS A 20 -2.10 -2.95 -4.62
N THR A 21 -1.80 -4.25 -4.63
CA THR A 21 -0.43 -4.77 -4.70
C THR A 21 0.24 -4.31 -5.99
N SER A 22 -0.45 -4.38 -7.13
CA SER A 22 0.07 -3.91 -8.42
C SER A 22 0.31 -2.40 -8.47
N VAL A 23 -0.54 -1.59 -7.82
CA VAL A 23 -0.31 -0.14 -7.66
C VAL A 23 0.98 0.09 -6.86
N CYS A 24 1.16 -0.58 -5.73
CA CYS A 24 2.39 -0.48 -4.94
C CYS A 24 3.63 -0.92 -5.75
N GLU A 25 3.55 -2.03 -6.47
CA GLU A 25 4.63 -2.54 -7.32
C GLU A 25 5.03 -1.55 -8.41
N GLN A 26 4.07 -0.93 -9.09
CA GLN A 26 4.35 0.08 -10.11
C GLN A 26 4.97 1.36 -9.53
N ILE A 27 4.47 1.82 -8.38
CA ILE A 27 5.08 2.96 -7.66
C ILE A 27 6.53 2.63 -7.29
N MET A 28 6.77 1.46 -6.70
CA MET A 28 8.11 0.99 -6.33
C MET A 28 9.03 0.91 -7.54
N LYS A 29 8.56 0.34 -8.67
CA LYS A 29 9.34 0.25 -9.91
C LYS A 29 9.81 1.63 -10.39
N GLN A 30 8.91 2.61 -10.43
CA GLN A 30 9.27 3.97 -10.86
C GLN A 30 10.26 4.66 -9.91
N ILE A 31 10.23 4.32 -8.62
CA ILE A 31 11.19 4.86 -7.63
C ILE A 31 12.55 4.19 -7.80
N SER A 32 12.58 2.87 -8.05
CA SER A 32 13.80 2.09 -8.26
C SER A 32 14.59 2.51 -9.50
N GLU A 33 13.92 3.00 -10.54
CA GLU A 33 14.58 3.56 -11.74
C GLU A 33 15.44 4.80 -11.41
N VAL A 34 15.31 5.38 -10.21
CA VAL A 34 16.14 6.47 -9.71
C VAL A 34 17.09 5.90 -8.64
N GLU A 35 18.30 5.50 -9.05
CA GLU A 35 19.28 4.77 -8.22
C GLU A 35 19.51 5.35 -6.81
N SER A 36 19.41 6.68 -6.64
CA SER A 36 19.56 7.35 -5.33
C SER A 36 18.45 7.07 -4.30
N GLN A 37 17.36 6.42 -4.68
CA GLN A 37 16.14 6.26 -3.87
C GLN A 37 15.81 4.80 -3.52
N GLN A 38 16.55 3.82 -4.06
CA GLN A 38 16.23 2.38 -4.01
C GLN A 38 16.02 1.83 -2.59
N ASN A 39 16.73 2.35 -1.58
CA ASN A 39 16.67 1.86 -0.20
C ASN A 39 15.87 2.75 0.75
N ARG A 40 15.15 3.74 0.21
CA ARG A 40 14.45 4.78 0.98
C ARG A 40 12.95 4.55 1.07
N VAL A 41 12.43 3.64 0.24
CA VAL A 41 11.02 3.27 0.18
C VAL A 41 10.90 1.77 0.30
N ASP A 42 9.90 1.30 1.03
CA ASP A 42 9.58 -0.12 1.08
C ASP A 42 8.06 -0.35 1.12
N VAL A 43 7.64 -1.59 0.93
CA VAL A 43 6.24 -2.04 0.96
C VAL A 43 6.05 -3.23 1.89
N ILE A 44 5.00 -3.21 2.70
CA ILE A 44 4.52 -4.38 3.44
C ILE A 44 3.06 -4.66 3.14
N SER A 45 2.71 -5.95 3.23
CA SER A 45 1.33 -6.40 3.10
C SER A 45 0.73 -6.64 4.48
N MET A 46 -0.50 -6.19 4.68
CA MET A 46 -1.33 -6.55 5.82
C MET A 46 -1.54 -8.07 5.92
N SER A 47 -1.40 -8.81 4.81
CA SER A 47 -1.48 -10.28 4.85
C SER A 47 -0.35 -10.94 5.64
N SER A 48 0.76 -10.23 5.91
CA SER A 48 1.77 -10.69 6.87
C SER A 48 1.28 -10.76 8.32
N PHE A 49 0.17 -10.09 8.63
CA PHE A 49 -0.37 -9.93 9.98
C PHE A 49 -1.67 -10.72 10.18
N TYR A 50 -1.87 -11.81 9.43
CA TYR A 50 -2.83 -12.81 9.86
C TYR A 50 -2.39 -13.39 11.20
N ARG A 51 -3.36 -13.55 12.11
CA ARG A 51 -3.09 -14.19 13.40
C ARG A 51 -2.82 -15.68 13.22
N GLU A 52 -2.22 -16.27 14.24
CA GLU A 52 -2.12 -17.73 14.31
C GLU A 52 -3.51 -18.35 14.45
N LEU A 53 -3.74 -19.41 13.69
CA LEU A 53 -4.98 -20.18 13.71
C LEU A 53 -4.88 -21.28 14.77
N THR A 54 -5.96 -21.47 15.52
CA THR A 54 -6.11 -22.64 16.40
C THR A 54 -6.18 -23.93 15.57
N SER A 55 -5.97 -25.09 16.21
CA SER A 55 -6.03 -26.38 15.50
C SER A 55 -7.39 -26.62 14.80
N GLU A 56 -8.49 -26.16 15.39
CA GLU A 56 -9.83 -26.25 14.79
C GLU A 56 -9.96 -25.33 13.57
N GLU A 57 -9.46 -24.10 13.67
CA GLU A 57 -9.49 -23.14 12.56
C GLU A 57 -8.57 -23.57 11.40
N GLN A 58 -7.45 -24.23 11.70
CA GLN A 58 -6.60 -24.82 10.66
C GLN A 58 -7.33 -25.91 9.89
N LEU A 59 -8.15 -26.73 10.55
CA LEU A 59 -9.00 -27.72 9.87
C LEU A 59 -10.00 -27.01 8.95
N LYS A 60 -10.73 -26.01 9.46
CA LYS A 60 -11.65 -25.20 8.66
C LYS A 60 -10.96 -24.52 7.48
N ALA A 61 -9.75 -23.98 7.68
CA ALA A 61 -8.99 -23.32 6.62
C ALA A 61 -8.57 -24.29 5.51
N ARG A 62 -8.17 -25.53 5.85
CA ARG A 62 -7.88 -26.58 4.88
C ARG A 62 -9.10 -27.00 4.05
N GLU A 63 -10.28 -26.94 4.65
CA GLU A 63 -11.56 -27.21 3.98
C GLU A 63 -12.14 -25.99 3.26
N GLY A 64 -11.46 -24.84 3.28
CA GLY A 64 -11.94 -23.60 2.67
C GLY A 64 -13.12 -22.95 3.41
N LEU A 65 -13.31 -23.30 4.69
CA LEU A 65 -14.42 -22.89 5.55
C LEU A 65 -14.04 -21.79 6.56
N PHE A 66 -12.79 -21.32 6.56
CA PHE A 66 -12.33 -20.21 7.40
C PHE A 66 -12.39 -18.89 6.65
N ASP A 67 -12.92 -17.84 7.28
CA ASP A 67 -13.03 -16.52 6.70
C ASP A 67 -11.77 -15.68 6.94
N PHE A 68 -10.89 -15.65 5.94
CA PHE A 68 -9.69 -14.81 5.95
C PHE A 68 -9.97 -13.33 5.63
N ASP A 69 -11.18 -12.98 5.19
CA ASP A 69 -11.55 -11.60 4.88
C ASP A 69 -12.23 -10.91 6.09
N HIS A 70 -12.54 -11.65 7.16
CA HIS A 70 -13.08 -11.12 8.43
C HIS A 70 -12.01 -10.39 9.27
N PRO A 71 -12.33 -9.28 9.97
CA PRO A 71 -11.39 -8.57 10.83
C PRO A 71 -10.68 -9.46 11.86
N ASP A 72 -11.39 -10.43 12.45
CA ASP A 72 -10.84 -11.34 13.46
C ASP A 72 -9.74 -12.27 12.93
N ALA A 73 -9.56 -12.37 11.60
CA ALA A 73 -8.43 -13.11 11.03
C ALA A 73 -7.09 -12.35 11.19
N PHE A 74 -7.12 -11.05 11.49
CA PHE A 74 -5.93 -10.20 11.54
C PHE A 74 -5.50 -9.84 12.96
N ASP A 75 -4.19 -9.86 13.20
CA ASP A 75 -3.59 -9.27 14.40
C ASP A 75 -3.34 -7.76 14.18
N PHE A 76 -4.39 -6.97 14.41
CA PHE A 76 -4.29 -5.52 14.33
C PHE A 76 -3.38 -4.91 15.40
N ALA A 77 -3.14 -5.61 16.52
CA ALA A 77 -2.25 -5.13 17.57
C ALA A 77 -0.80 -5.24 17.10
N GLN A 78 -0.42 -6.37 16.51
CA GLN A 78 0.89 -6.56 15.90
C GLN A 78 1.11 -5.56 14.75
N LEU A 79 0.14 -5.39 13.84
CA LEU A 79 0.23 -4.40 12.76
C LEU A 79 0.43 -2.99 13.31
N HIS A 80 -0.39 -2.57 14.27
CA HIS A 80 -0.26 -1.25 14.90
C HIS A 80 1.11 -1.06 15.56
N GLN A 81 1.60 -2.06 16.29
CA GLN A 81 2.89 -2.01 16.96
C GLN A 81 4.03 -1.90 15.95
N THR A 82 4.02 -2.73 14.90
CA THR A 82 5.00 -2.66 13.81
C THR A 82 5.03 -1.28 13.15
N LEU A 83 3.87 -0.71 12.79
CA LEU A 83 3.81 0.61 12.17
C LEU A 83 4.27 1.72 13.12
N SER A 84 3.95 1.60 14.41
CA SER A 84 4.42 2.54 15.44
C SER A 84 5.94 2.48 15.59
N ASP A 85 6.51 1.27 15.60
CA ASP A 85 7.95 1.05 15.74
C ASP A 85 8.71 1.58 14.51
N VAL A 86 8.25 1.29 13.30
CA VAL A 86 8.81 1.86 12.06
C VAL A 86 8.77 3.39 12.11
N ARG A 87 7.63 3.97 12.48
CA ARG A 87 7.46 5.43 12.57
C ARG A 87 8.36 6.07 13.63
N SER A 88 8.72 5.33 14.68
CA SER A 88 9.68 5.74 15.70
C SER A 88 11.16 5.53 15.30
N GLY A 89 11.42 5.02 14.09
CA GLY A 89 12.76 4.77 13.58
C GLY A 89 13.42 3.53 14.18
N LYS A 90 12.65 2.55 14.65
CA LYS A 90 13.18 1.24 15.04
C LYS A 90 13.24 0.34 13.81
N THR A 91 14.27 -0.49 13.74
CA THR A 91 14.31 -1.62 12.81
C THR A 91 13.26 -2.63 13.24
N VAL A 92 12.42 -3.08 12.30
CA VAL A 92 11.36 -4.05 12.56
C VAL A 92 11.50 -5.21 11.59
N SER A 93 11.35 -6.43 12.08
CA SER A 93 11.24 -7.60 11.21
C SER A 93 9.78 -8.00 11.07
N VAL A 94 9.32 -8.14 9.83
CA VAL A 94 7.93 -8.49 9.52
C VAL A 94 7.89 -9.95 9.05
N PRO A 95 7.13 -10.84 9.69
CA PRO A 95 7.03 -12.23 9.27
C PRO A 95 6.44 -12.33 7.87
N LEU A 96 6.95 -13.28 7.06
CA LEU A 96 6.34 -13.59 5.78
C LEU A 96 5.22 -14.61 6.00
N TYR A 97 4.03 -14.30 5.47
CA TYR A 97 2.90 -15.20 5.55
C TYR A 97 2.84 -16.14 4.34
N ASN A 98 2.79 -17.44 4.62
CA ASN A 98 2.61 -18.46 3.60
C ASN A 98 1.12 -18.75 3.41
N LYS A 99 0.52 -18.15 2.37
CA LYS A 99 -0.90 -18.34 2.01
C LYS A 99 -1.28 -19.77 1.63
N ALA A 100 -0.33 -20.59 1.17
CA ALA A 100 -0.62 -21.99 0.86
C ALA A 100 -0.73 -22.85 2.13
N ALA A 101 0.08 -22.51 3.15
CA ALA A 101 0.10 -23.22 4.42
C ALA A 101 -0.79 -22.56 5.50
N ASN A 102 -1.39 -21.41 5.21
CA ASN A 102 -2.20 -20.60 6.13
C ASN A 102 -1.49 -20.26 7.45
N GLN A 103 -0.17 -20.05 7.40
CA GLN A 103 0.66 -19.80 8.59
C GLN A 103 1.80 -18.83 8.28
N GLN A 104 2.29 -18.17 9.33
CA GLN A 104 3.53 -17.40 9.27
C GLN A 104 4.73 -18.35 9.12
N ASP A 105 5.72 -17.96 8.33
CA ASP A 105 6.99 -18.68 8.20
C ASP A 105 8.02 -18.06 9.17
N PRO A 106 8.29 -18.67 10.34
CA PRO A 106 9.19 -18.10 11.34
C PRO A 106 10.64 -18.01 10.84
N ALA A 107 11.01 -18.78 9.81
CA ALA A 107 12.35 -18.74 9.22
C ALA A 107 12.49 -17.66 8.14
N LYS A 108 11.40 -17.04 7.68
CA LYS A 108 11.42 -16.01 6.65
C LYS A 108 10.77 -14.74 7.15
N GLN A 109 11.59 -13.72 7.29
CA GLN A 109 11.15 -12.40 7.70
C GLN A 109 11.69 -11.35 6.73
N LYS A 110 10.99 -10.23 6.66
CA LYS A 110 11.42 -9.05 5.94
C LYS A 110 11.88 -8.01 6.94
N ASP A 111 13.17 -7.75 6.95
CA ASP A 111 13.75 -6.70 7.77
C ASP A 111 13.47 -5.33 7.13
N LEU A 112 12.64 -4.54 7.81
CA LEU A 112 12.41 -3.15 7.48
C LEU A 112 13.54 -2.32 8.09
N ALA A 113 14.46 -1.91 7.22
CA ALA A 113 15.44 -0.89 7.53
C ALA A 113 14.76 0.48 7.72
N LEU A 114 15.59 1.47 8.04
CA LEU A 114 15.16 2.86 8.21
C LEU A 114 14.79 3.47 6.85
N VAL A 115 13.50 3.42 6.52
CA VAL A 115 12.92 3.98 5.30
C VAL A 115 12.30 5.35 5.54
N ASP A 116 12.30 6.21 4.51
CA ASP A 116 11.61 7.50 4.56
C ASP A 116 10.12 7.35 4.25
N VAL A 117 9.75 6.39 3.40
CA VAL A 117 8.37 6.09 3.04
C VAL A 117 8.11 4.59 3.15
N LEU A 118 7.05 4.21 3.85
CA LEU A 118 6.56 2.83 3.89
C LEU A 118 5.16 2.77 3.27
N LEU A 119 5.03 2.02 2.18
CA LEU A 119 3.74 1.62 1.63
C LEU A 119 3.20 0.44 2.43
N VAL A 120 1.93 0.51 2.85
CA VAL A 120 1.25 -0.57 3.56
C VAL A 120 0.00 -0.89 2.77
N GLU A 121 -0.17 -2.11 2.28
CA GLU A 121 -1.35 -2.50 1.52
C GLU A 121 -2.18 -3.57 2.22
N GLY A 122 -3.50 -3.49 2.15
CA GLY A 122 -4.37 -4.49 2.80
C GLY A 122 -5.86 -4.30 2.54
N ILE A 123 -6.63 -5.39 2.61
CA ILE A 123 -8.08 -5.34 2.41
C ILE A 123 -8.81 -4.61 3.54
N LEU A 124 -8.30 -4.68 4.78
CA LEU A 124 -8.91 -4.09 5.97
C LEU A 124 -8.02 -3.06 6.65
N LEU A 125 -7.07 -2.46 5.91
CA LEU A 125 -6.08 -1.56 6.47
C LEU A 125 -6.71 -0.33 7.15
N PHE A 126 -7.87 0.12 6.68
CA PHE A 126 -8.60 1.28 7.22
C PHE A 126 -9.69 0.90 8.23
N TYR A 127 -9.83 -0.39 8.58
CA TYR A 127 -10.84 -0.88 9.50
C TYR A 127 -10.58 -0.41 10.94
N CYS A 128 -9.40 -0.76 11.49
CA CYS A 128 -8.99 -0.38 12.85
C CYS A 128 -8.59 1.09 12.91
N SER A 129 -9.26 1.88 13.77
CA SER A 129 -8.97 3.31 13.94
C SER A 129 -7.52 3.57 14.34
N LYS A 130 -6.99 2.81 15.29
CA LYS A 130 -5.59 2.96 15.75
C LYS A 130 -4.58 2.81 14.62
N VAL A 131 -4.77 1.83 13.73
CA VAL A 131 -3.91 1.65 12.54
C VAL A 131 -4.10 2.80 11.57
N ARG A 132 -5.35 3.17 11.30
CA ARG A 132 -5.70 4.24 10.37
C ARG A 132 -5.11 5.60 10.78
N ASP A 133 -5.13 5.91 12.07
CA ASP A 133 -4.63 7.18 12.62
C ASP A 133 -3.09 7.29 12.54
N LEU A 134 -2.39 6.17 12.28
CA LEU A 134 -0.95 6.19 12.02
C LEU A 134 -0.60 6.61 10.58
N LEU A 135 -1.55 6.52 9.64
CA LEU A 135 -1.28 6.69 8.22
C LEU A 135 -1.22 8.16 7.79
N ASP A 136 -0.11 8.48 7.12
CA ASP A 136 0.21 9.63 6.28
C ASP A 136 -0.88 10.01 5.28
N VAL A 137 -1.10 9.05 4.38
CA VAL A 137 -1.93 9.14 3.20
C VAL A 137 -2.73 7.84 3.09
N LYS A 138 -4.02 7.96 2.84
CA LYS A 138 -4.98 6.85 2.77
C LYS A 138 -5.53 6.75 1.36
N LEU A 139 -4.93 5.88 0.56
CA LEU A 139 -5.36 5.57 -0.81
C LEU A 139 -6.32 4.38 -0.81
N PHE A 140 -7.48 4.52 -1.45
CA PHE A 140 -8.39 3.39 -1.66
C PHE A 140 -8.47 3.05 -3.15
N VAL A 141 -8.05 1.84 -3.52
CA VAL A 141 -8.13 1.34 -4.89
C VAL A 141 -9.53 0.79 -5.14
N ASP A 142 -10.28 1.52 -5.97
CA ASP A 142 -11.68 1.27 -6.27
C ASP A 142 -11.82 0.55 -7.62
N CYS A 143 -12.49 -0.59 -7.57
CA CYS A 143 -12.66 -1.48 -8.71
C CYS A 143 -13.93 -2.30 -8.52
N ASP A 144 -14.71 -2.43 -9.58
CA ASP A 144 -16.01 -3.11 -9.57
C ASP A 144 -15.88 -4.58 -9.13
N SER A 145 -16.90 -5.06 -8.40
CA SER A 145 -16.86 -6.40 -7.79
C SER A 145 -16.74 -7.53 -8.80
N ASP A 146 -17.34 -7.38 -9.97
CA ASP A 146 -17.27 -8.32 -11.09
C ASP A 146 -15.87 -8.36 -11.72
N THR A 147 -15.24 -7.20 -11.92
CA THR A 147 -13.87 -7.07 -12.43
C THR A 147 -12.89 -7.71 -11.44
N ARG A 148 -13.07 -7.47 -10.14
CA ARG A 148 -12.27 -8.09 -9.08
C ARG A 148 -12.46 -9.60 -9.04
N LEU A 149 -13.70 -10.09 -9.18
CA LEU A 149 -14.00 -11.52 -9.24
C LEU A 149 -13.33 -12.17 -10.46
N ALA A 150 -13.45 -11.58 -11.64
CA ALA A 150 -12.82 -12.09 -12.87
C ALA A 150 -11.30 -12.19 -12.72
N ARG A 151 -10.66 -11.16 -12.14
CA ARG A 151 -9.22 -11.18 -11.82
C ARG A 151 -8.88 -12.28 -10.81
N ARG A 152 -9.66 -12.42 -9.74
CA ARG A 152 -9.48 -13.46 -8.72
C ARG A 152 -9.59 -14.86 -9.30
N VAL A 153 -10.64 -15.14 -10.07
CA VAL A 153 -10.83 -16.42 -10.76
C VAL A 153 -9.60 -16.75 -11.60
N ARG A 154 -9.15 -15.81 -12.44
CA ARG A 154 -7.95 -16.03 -13.26
C ARG A 154 -6.69 -16.34 -12.42
N THR A 155 -6.45 -15.58 -11.36
CA THR A 155 -5.27 -15.80 -10.49
C THR A 155 -5.35 -17.12 -9.74
N ASP A 156 -6.50 -17.46 -9.16
CA ASP A 156 -6.68 -18.65 -8.34
C ASP A 156 -6.63 -19.93 -9.20
N LEU A 157 -7.21 -19.91 -10.41
CA LEU A 157 -7.10 -21.02 -11.38
C LEU A 157 -5.66 -21.24 -11.84
N ASN A 158 -4.91 -20.16 -12.11
CA ASN A 158 -3.48 -20.27 -12.45
C ASN A 158 -2.63 -20.85 -11.31
N GLN A 159 -3.13 -20.80 -10.06
CA GLN A 159 -2.51 -21.42 -8.89
C GLN A 159 -3.00 -22.85 -8.63
N GLY A 160 -3.80 -23.42 -9.55
CA GLY A 160 -4.29 -24.79 -9.47
C GLY A 160 -5.55 -24.97 -8.62
N ARG A 161 -6.24 -23.89 -8.24
CA ARG A 161 -7.53 -24.00 -7.53
C ARG A 161 -8.68 -24.26 -8.49
N ASP A 162 -9.63 -25.07 -8.05
CA ASP A 162 -10.84 -25.38 -8.78
C ASP A 162 -11.81 -24.18 -8.84
N LEU A 163 -12.50 -24.02 -9.97
CA LEU A 163 -13.40 -22.88 -10.23
C LEU A 163 -14.57 -22.86 -9.25
N GLU A 164 -15.21 -24.00 -9.00
CA GLU A 164 -16.37 -24.08 -8.11
C GLU A 164 -15.95 -23.69 -6.68
N THR A 165 -14.80 -24.18 -6.24
CA THR A 165 -14.22 -23.83 -4.93
C THR A 165 -13.97 -22.31 -4.81
N VAL A 166 -13.44 -21.67 -5.86
CA VAL A 166 -13.19 -20.22 -5.88
C VAL A 166 -14.49 -19.43 -5.79
N LEU A 167 -15.51 -19.82 -6.56
CA LEU A 167 -16.82 -19.14 -6.58
C LEU A 167 -17.57 -19.32 -5.25
N GLN A 168 -17.52 -20.51 -4.65
CA GLN A 168 -18.10 -20.79 -3.34
C GLN A 168 -17.42 -19.96 -2.24
N SER A 169 -16.08 -19.95 -2.20
CA SER A 169 -15.32 -19.11 -1.26
C SER A 169 -15.66 -17.62 -1.43
N TYR A 170 -15.75 -17.15 -2.67
CA TYR A 170 -16.09 -15.76 -2.95
C TYR A 170 -17.48 -15.37 -2.45
N THR A 171 -18.47 -16.20 -2.77
CA THR A 171 -19.87 -15.92 -2.43
C THR A 171 -20.12 -16.04 -0.93
N ARG A 172 -19.46 -16.99 -0.27
CA ARG A 172 -19.64 -17.28 1.15
C ARG A 172 -18.93 -16.29 2.08
N PHE A 173 -17.70 -15.89 1.73
CA PHE A 173 -16.85 -15.11 2.64
C PHE A 173 -16.46 -13.76 2.05
N VAL A 174 -15.82 -13.77 0.88
CA VAL A 174 -15.12 -12.60 0.33
C VAL A 174 -16.07 -11.45 0.02
N LYS A 175 -17.21 -11.73 -0.64
CA LYS A 175 -18.17 -10.71 -1.00
C LYS A 175 -18.86 -10.12 0.25
N PRO A 176 -19.45 -10.93 1.16
CA PRO A 176 -19.99 -10.42 2.41
C PRO A 176 -18.99 -9.61 3.23
N ALA A 177 -17.79 -10.14 3.47
CA ALA A 177 -16.76 -9.46 4.24
C ALA A 177 -16.29 -8.15 3.57
N PHE A 178 -16.22 -8.11 2.24
CA PHE A 178 -15.94 -6.88 1.52
C PHE A 178 -17.03 -5.82 1.74
N GLU A 179 -18.30 -6.19 1.56
CA GLU A 179 -19.44 -5.27 1.69
C GLU A 179 -19.62 -4.77 3.13
N GLU A 180 -19.35 -5.64 4.11
CA GLU A 180 -19.52 -5.34 5.54
C GLU A 180 -18.32 -4.59 6.14
N PHE A 181 -17.08 -5.01 5.86
CA PHE A 181 -15.90 -4.53 6.58
C PHE A 181 -14.97 -3.66 5.72
N CYS A 182 -14.81 -3.96 4.43
CA CYS A 182 -13.87 -3.24 3.57
C CYS A 182 -14.50 -1.99 2.95
N GLN A 183 -15.61 -2.14 2.23
CA GLN A 183 -16.26 -1.08 1.47
C GLN A 183 -16.64 0.14 2.33
N PRO A 184 -17.16 -0.01 3.56
CA PRO A 184 -17.49 1.15 4.40
C PRO A 184 -16.27 1.97 4.80
N THR A 185 -15.06 1.39 4.75
CA THR A 185 -13.82 2.09 5.09
C THR A 185 -13.34 3.02 3.98
N LYS A 186 -13.91 2.92 2.77
CA LYS A 186 -13.65 3.85 1.64
C LYS A 186 -13.86 5.31 2.02
N LYS A 187 -14.80 5.60 2.93
CA LYS A 187 -15.08 6.96 3.44
C LYS A 187 -13.90 7.61 4.19
N TYR A 188 -12.92 6.81 4.61
CA TYR A 188 -11.72 7.30 5.30
C TYR A 188 -10.54 7.57 4.36
N ALA A 189 -10.71 7.31 3.06
CA ALA A 189 -9.66 7.55 2.08
C ALA A 189 -9.49 9.05 1.84
N ASP A 190 -8.23 9.49 1.77
CA ASP A 190 -7.90 10.83 1.29
C ASP A 190 -7.99 10.89 -0.25
N LEU A 191 -7.71 9.75 -0.91
CA LEU A 191 -7.66 9.61 -2.36
C LEU A 191 -8.31 8.29 -2.80
N ILE A 192 -9.14 8.34 -3.84
CA ILE A 192 -9.71 7.15 -4.49
C ILE A 192 -9.04 6.96 -5.83
N LEU A 193 -8.48 5.77 -6.06
CA LEU A 193 -7.80 5.40 -7.30
C LEU A 193 -8.67 4.40 -8.08
N PRO A 194 -9.40 4.84 -9.11
CA PRO A 194 -10.20 3.93 -9.94
C PRO A 194 -9.30 3.12 -10.88
N ARG A 195 -9.73 1.90 -11.21
CA ARG A 195 -9.08 0.96 -12.16
C ARG A 195 -7.72 0.40 -11.70
N GLY A 196 -7.28 0.70 -10.48
CA GLY A 196 -6.03 0.15 -9.95
C GLY A 196 -4.82 0.48 -10.83
N ALA A 197 -3.95 -0.50 -11.04
CA ALA A 197 -2.68 -0.33 -11.74
C ALA A 197 -2.81 0.01 -13.24
N ASP A 198 -4.02 -0.09 -13.81
CA ASP A 198 -4.30 0.34 -15.20
C ASP A 198 -4.41 1.87 -15.31
N ASN A 199 -4.57 2.57 -14.18
CA ASN A 199 -4.62 4.02 -14.13
C ASN A 199 -3.22 4.62 -13.98
N SER A 200 -2.43 4.55 -15.06
CA SER A 200 -1.04 5.03 -15.08
C SER A 200 -0.91 6.48 -14.60
N VAL A 201 -1.84 7.36 -14.97
CA VAL A 201 -1.82 8.77 -14.53
C VAL A 201 -1.89 8.89 -13.01
N ALA A 202 -2.77 8.12 -12.35
CA ALA A 202 -2.88 8.16 -10.89
C ALA A 202 -1.63 7.55 -10.23
N VAL A 203 -1.09 6.47 -10.79
CA VAL A 203 0.15 5.84 -10.33
C VAL A 203 1.33 6.79 -10.45
N ASP A 204 1.45 7.52 -11.57
CA ASP A 204 2.50 8.51 -11.81
C ASP A 204 2.44 9.65 -10.79
N ILE A 205 1.24 10.16 -10.51
CA ILE A 205 1.03 11.20 -9.48
C ILE A 205 1.46 10.68 -8.11
N MET A 206 1.08 9.45 -7.75
CA MET A 206 1.48 8.85 -6.47
C MET A 206 3.00 8.62 -6.40
N ALA A 207 3.62 8.14 -7.48
CA ALA A 207 5.07 7.95 -7.54
C ALA A 207 5.82 9.28 -7.44
N LEU A 208 5.32 10.35 -8.07
CA LEU A 208 5.87 11.70 -7.91
C LEU A 208 5.76 12.20 -6.47
N HIS A 209 4.61 11.97 -5.82
CA HIS A 209 4.44 12.33 -4.41
C HIS A 209 5.42 11.58 -3.50
N VAL A 210 5.56 10.26 -3.69
CA VAL A 210 6.54 9.46 -2.93
C VAL A 210 7.96 9.97 -3.17
N ARG A 211 8.33 10.29 -4.41
CA ARG A 211 9.64 10.87 -4.73
C ARG A 211 9.89 12.19 -4.00
N ASP A 212 8.90 13.08 -3.97
CA ASP A 212 9.00 14.36 -3.25
C ASP A 212 9.15 14.14 -1.73
N CYS A 213 8.41 13.18 -1.16
CA CYS A 213 8.55 12.79 0.25
C CYS A 213 9.98 12.37 0.59
N VAL A 214 10.60 11.54 -0.25
CA VAL A 214 11.96 11.06 -0.05
C VAL A 214 13.00 12.17 -0.25
N GLN A 215 12.86 13.02 -1.27
CA GLN A 215 13.76 14.16 -1.51
C GLN A 215 13.66 15.21 -0.40
N GLY A 216 12.45 15.51 0.06
CA GLY A 216 12.21 16.39 1.19
C GLY A 216 12.78 15.85 2.51
N ALA A 217 13.07 14.55 2.61
CA ALA A 217 13.80 13.96 3.72
C ALA A 217 15.33 14.10 3.60
N GLY A 218 15.88 14.27 2.38
CA GLY A 218 17.31 14.49 2.14
C GLY A 218 17.79 15.93 2.30
N ALA A 219 16.90 16.93 2.24
CA ALA A 219 17.28 18.35 2.17
C ALA A 219 17.54 19.05 3.53
N SER A 220 17.35 18.39 4.69
CA SER A 220 17.56 18.99 6.02
C SER A 220 18.99 18.86 6.56
N GLY A 221 19.98 18.59 5.69
CA GLY A 221 21.34 18.22 6.07
C GLY A 221 22.45 19.18 5.61
N GLN A 222 22.26 20.51 5.68
CA GLN A 222 23.39 21.46 5.65
C GLN A 222 23.15 22.63 6.62
N PRO A 223 23.97 22.80 7.68
CA PRO A 223 24.10 24.09 8.33
C PRO A 223 24.98 24.97 7.43
N GLY A 224 24.38 25.53 6.39
CA GLY A 224 24.98 26.60 5.61
C GLY A 224 24.95 27.88 6.43
N GLY A 225 26.11 28.31 6.92
CA GLY A 225 26.27 29.60 7.57
C GLY A 225 25.99 30.76 6.63
N LEU A 226 25.67 31.90 7.28
CA LEU A 226 25.75 33.28 6.79
C LEU A 226 24.55 33.81 5.98
N GLY A 227 23.74 34.64 6.66
CA GLY A 227 23.55 36.03 6.25
C GLY A 227 22.34 36.39 5.36
N GLY A 228 21.45 37.23 5.90
CA GLY A 228 20.82 38.33 5.15
C GLY A 228 19.40 38.09 4.63
N GLY A 229 18.50 39.02 4.96
CA GLY A 229 17.06 38.98 4.70
C GLY A 229 16.62 38.78 3.23
N GLY A 230 15.43 38.20 3.08
CA GLY A 230 14.71 38.09 1.79
C GLY A 230 13.35 37.41 1.95
N GLN A 231 12.30 38.08 1.47
CA GLN A 231 10.85 37.82 1.60
C GLN A 231 10.32 36.41 1.25
N PRO A 232 9.11 36.04 1.73
CA PRO A 232 8.48 34.75 1.44
C PRO A 232 7.81 34.74 0.06
N GLY A 233 8.30 33.94 -0.89
CA GLY A 233 7.72 33.90 -2.24
C GLY A 233 8.04 32.69 -3.11
N ARG A 234 8.49 31.56 -2.55
CA ARG A 234 9.00 30.42 -3.35
C ARG A 234 8.13 29.17 -3.46
N ARG A 235 6.93 29.13 -2.88
CA ARG A 235 6.05 27.93 -2.94
C ARG A 235 5.10 27.84 -4.15
N GLN A 236 5.02 28.84 -5.03
CA GLN A 236 4.08 28.82 -6.17
C GLN A 236 4.69 28.55 -7.55
N ARG A 237 6.03 28.44 -7.69
CA ARG A 237 6.67 28.33 -9.03
C ARG A 237 6.93 26.89 -9.52
N SER A 238 6.79 25.87 -8.70
CA SER A 238 7.05 24.48 -9.10
C SER A 238 5.89 23.85 -9.88
N LEU A 239 4.65 24.11 -9.49
CA LEU A 239 3.46 23.54 -10.15
C LEU A 239 3.19 24.12 -11.55
N GLN A 240 3.53 25.39 -11.78
CA GLN A 240 3.34 26.02 -13.10
C GLN A 240 4.35 25.54 -14.16
N ARG A 241 5.56 25.12 -13.76
CA ARG A 241 6.57 24.64 -14.73
C ARG A 241 6.25 23.25 -15.28
N HIS A 242 5.67 22.37 -14.47
CA HIS A 242 5.31 21.02 -14.95
C HIS A 242 4.08 21.03 -15.86
N LEU A 243 3.10 21.92 -15.63
CA LEU A 243 1.93 22.07 -16.50
C LEU A 243 2.27 22.68 -17.88
N SER A 244 3.31 23.52 -17.97
CA SER A 244 3.77 24.07 -19.25
C SER A 244 4.55 23.08 -20.12
N GLU A 245 5.22 22.09 -19.52
CA GLU A 245 5.97 21.08 -20.29
C GLU A 245 5.05 19.97 -20.85
N SER A 246 3.95 19.64 -20.16
CA SER A 246 2.96 18.68 -20.65
C SER A 246 2.11 19.22 -21.81
N THR A 247 1.85 20.53 -21.85
CA THR A 247 1.05 21.17 -22.91
C THR A 247 1.81 21.27 -24.23
N ASN A 248 3.13 21.46 -24.21
CA ASN A 248 3.95 21.50 -25.43
C ASN A 248 4.14 20.13 -26.10
N LYS A 249 4.06 19.02 -25.36
CA LYS A 249 4.17 17.68 -25.96
C LYS A 249 2.89 17.21 -26.67
N LEU A 250 1.73 17.78 -26.35
CA LEU A 250 0.45 17.43 -26.97
C LEU A 250 0.18 18.18 -28.30
N GLN A 251 0.85 19.30 -28.57
CA GLN A 251 0.72 20.02 -29.85
C GLN A 251 1.63 19.48 -30.96
N ALA A 252 2.66 18.69 -30.65
CA ALA A 252 3.60 18.15 -31.63
C ALA A 252 3.17 16.81 -32.27
N ALA A 253 2.00 16.27 -31.92
CA ALA A 253 1.54 14.93 -32.33
C ALA A 253 0.21 14.94 -33.11
N ARG A 254 -0.01 15.92 -33.98
CA ARG A 254 -1.10 15.87 -34.97
C ARG A 254 -0.53 15.68 -36.39
N PRO A 255 -0.83 14.57 -37.08
CA PRO A 255 -0.51 14.44 -38.50
C PRO A 255 -1.45 15.33 -39.33
N HIS A 256 -0.90 15.89 -40.41
CA HIS A 256 -1.64 16.58 -41.47
C HIS A 256 -2.51 15.62 -42.29
#